data_AF-A0A067E509-F1
#
_entry.id   AF-A0A067E509-F1
#
_cell.length_a   1.000
_cell.length_b   1.000
_cell.length_c   1.000
_cell.angle_alpha   90.00
_cell.angle_beta   90.00
_cell.angle_gamma   90.00
#
_symmetry.space_group_name_H-M   'P 1'
#
loop_
_entity.id
_entity.type
_entity.pdbx_description
1 polymer ?
#
loop_
_entity_poly.entity_id
_entity_poly.type
_entity_poly.pdbx_seq_one_letter_code
_entity_poly.pdbx_strand_id
1 'polypeptide(L)'
;MAPFLSGGGYSSESWSYILALNEHVKNPRFKLAIEHHGDLQSLQFWEGLPHHMRNLAVELYNTECRTNETVVICHSEPGAWYPPLFDTLPCPPTPGYGDFMAVIGRTMFETDRVSPEHVKRCNRMDFVWVPTDFHVSTFIRSGVDPAKVVKIVQPVHVGFFDPVNCDPIDLASIGKPVLGLSNMNTSSKEFVFLSVFKWEYRKGWDVLLKAYLEEFSKADGVVLYLLTNPYHSGRDFGNKIVNFVEDSDLEKPDDGWAP
;
A
#
# COMPACT_ATOMS: atom_id res chain seq x y z
N MET A 1 7.57 -12.73 -9.26
CA MET A 1 7.62 -11.49 -10.06
C MET A 1 6.72 -10.46 -9.41
N ALA A 2 7.25 -9.28 -9.12
CA ALA A 2 6.54 -8.24 -8.38
C ALA A 2 7.20 -6.87 -8.62
N PRO A 3 6.62 -5.75 -8.19
CA PRO A 3 7.19 -4.42 -8.46
C PRO A 3 8.37 -4.08 -7.52
N PHE A 4 9.38 -4.94 -7.44
CA PHE A 4 10.53 -4.81 -6.52
C PHE A 4 11.32 -3.51 -6.66
N LEU A 5 11.25 -2.86 -7.82
CA LEU A 5 11.93 -1.60 -8.11
C LEU A 5 10.98 -0.39 -8.05
N SER A 6 9.77 -0.54 -7.50
CA SER A 6 8.81 0.56 -7.29
C SER A 6 8.67 0.92 -5.82
N GLY A 7 8.11 2.10 -5.51
CA GLY A 7 7.82 2.54 -4.13
C GLY A 7 6.38 2.29 -3.67
N GLY A 8 5.61 1.49 -4.39
CA GLY A 8 4.19 1.25 -4.11
C GLY A 8 3.93 0.21 -3.01
N GLY A 9 2.67 0.10 -2.58
CA GLY A 9 2.28 -0.88 -1.55
C GLY A 9 2.56 -2.34 -1.93
N TYR A 10 2.33 -2.71 -3.20
CA TYR A 10 2.71 -4.03 -3.73
C TYR A 10 4.23 -4.27 -3.63
N SER A 11 5.07 -3.23 -3.79
CA SER A 11 6.52 -3.34 -3.65
C SER A 11 6.93 -3.61 -2.21
N SER A 12 6.44 -2.79 -1.27
CA SER A 12 6.72 -2.97 0.16
C SER A 12 6.29 -4.34 0.68
N GLU A 13 5.14 -4.83 0.22
CA GLU A 13 4.68 -6.18 0.54
C GLU A 13 5.60 -7.25 -0.06
N SER A 14 6.03 -7.09 -1.31
CA SER A 14 6.93 -8.03 -1.98
C SER A 14 8.27 -8.16 -1.26
N TRP A 15 8.84 -7.04 -0.83
CA TRP A 15 10.07 -7.02 -0.02
C TRP A 15 9.87 -7.71 1.32
N SER A 16 8.71 -7.50 1.98
CA SER A 16 8.40 -8.17 3.24
C SER A 16 8.36 -9.70 3.09
N TYR A 17 7.79 -10.23 2.01
CA TYR A 17 7.84 -11.68 1.74
C TYR A 17 9.26 -12.18 1.45
N ILE A 18 9.99 -11.50 0.56
CA ILE A 18 11.30 -11.98 0.10
C ILE A 18 12.34 -11.96 1.23
N LEU A 19 12.35 -10.92 2.06
CA LEU A 19 13.26 -10.84 3.19
C LEU A 19 12.99 -11.96 4.19
N ALA A 20 11.72 -12.20 4.54
CA ALA A 20 11.33 -13.28 5.45
C ALA A 20 11.65 -14.67 4.87
N LEU A 21 11.40 -14.89 3.58
CA LEU A 21 11.75 -16.14 2.91
C LEU A 21 13.27 -16.35 2.88
N ASN A 22 14.05 -15.32 2.55
CA ASN A 22 15.50 -15.42 2.53
C ASN A 22 16.09 -15.76 3.91
N GLU A 23 15.50 -15.22 4.99
CA GLU A 23 15.93 -15.50 6.35
C GLU A 23 15.56 -16.93 6.82
N HIS A 24 14.40 -17.45 6.40
CA HIS A 24 13.86 -18.71 6.93
C HIS A 24 14.01 -19.92 6.02
N VAL A 25 14.29 -19.74 4.72
CA VAL A 25 14.58 -20.86 3.82
C VAL A 25 15.97 -21.40 4.14
N LYS A 26 16.02 -22.45 4.96
CA LYS A 26 17.25 -23.17 5.32
C LYS A 26 17.54 -24.37 4.42
N ASN A 27 16.66 -24.67 3.46
CA ASN A 27 16.77 -25.85 2.62
C ASN A 27 17.56 -25.49 1.34
N PRO A 28 18.75 -26.08 1.13
CA PRO A 28 19.59 -25.77 -0.03
C PRO A 28 18.98 -26.20 -1.37
N ARG A 29 17.87 -26.95 -1.36
CA ARG A 29 17.13 -27.32 -2.59
C ARG A 29 16.15 -26.25 -3.06
N PHE A 30 15.75 -25.32 -2.20
CA PHE A 30 14.82 -24.26 -2.58
C PHE A 30 15.61 -23.06 -3.10
N LYS A 31 15.30 -22.64 -4.31
CA LYS A 31 15.86 -21.42 -4.90
C LYS A 31 14.79 -20.35 -4.91
N LEU A 32 15.20 -19.12 -4.62
CA LEU A 32 14.35 -17.95 -4.70
C LEU A 32 14.89 -17.05 -5.81
N ALA A 33 13.99 -16.61 -6.69
CA ALA A 33 14.31 -15.65 -7.74
C ALA A 33 13.30 -14.51 -7.72
N ILE A 34 13.74 -13.31 -8.09
CA ILE A 34 12.88 -12.13 -8.20
C ILE A 34 13.00 -11.52 -9.59
N GLU A 35 11.92 -10.87 -10.02
CA GLU A 35 11.90 -10.11 -11.26
C GLU A 35 10.90 -8.96 -11.11
N HIS A 36 11.23 -7.80 -11.68
CA HIS A 36 10.38 -6.61 -11.66
C HIS A 36 9.14 -6.82 -12.53
N HIS A 37 7.96 -6.43 -12.04
CA HIS A 37 6.70 -6.64 -12.74
C HIS A 37 5.59 -5.70 -12.24
N GLY A 38 4.69 -5.30 -13.14
CA GLY A 38 3.39 -4.73 -12.79
C GLY A 38 3.36 -3.28 -12.31
N ASP A 39 4.50 -2.56 -12.34
CA ASP A 39 4.57 -1.14 -11.98
C ASP A 39 5.78 -0.46 -12.65
N LEU A 40 5.84 0.87 -12.60
CA LEU A 40 6.98 1.66 -13.05
C LEU A 40 8.16 1.55 -12.08
N GLN A 41 9.37 1.59 -12.62
CA GLN A 41 10.59 1.63 -11.82
C GLN A 41 10.79 3.04 -11.26
N SER A 42 11.32 3.13 -10.04
CA SER A 42 11.68 4.39 -9.39
C SER A 42 13.14 4.36 -8.93
N LEU A 43 13.98 5.17 -9.58
CA LEU A 43 15.39 5.30 -9.21
C LEU A 43 15.54 5.81 -7.79
N GLN A 44 14.73 6.81 -7.40
CA GLN A 44 14.74 7.36 -6.04
C GLN A 44 14.42 6.27 -4.99
N PHE A 45 13.45 5.40 -5.28
CA PHE A 45 13.15 4.28 -4.39
C PHE A 45 14.33 3.31 -4.31
N TRP A 46 14.88 2.90 -5.46
CA TRP A 46 16.02 1.99 -5.52
C TRP A 46 17.23 2.53 -4.76
N GLU A 47 17.59 3.81 -4.96
CA GLU A 47 18.70 4.45 -4.26
C GLU A 47 18.45 4.59 -2.75
N GLY A 48 17.19 4.71 -2.34
CA GLY A 48 16.77 4.74 -0.94
C GLY A 48 16.81 3.39 -0.23
N LEU A 49 16.94 2.27 -0.96
CA LEU A 49 17.02 0.95 -0.34
C LEU A 49 18.35 0.74 0.40
N PRO A 50 18.34 0.09 1.57
CA PRO A 50 19.55 -0.37 2.25
C PRO A 50 20.48 -1.17 1.34
N HIS A 51 21.80 -1.00 1.51
CA HIS A 51 22.80 -1.66 0.66
C HIS A 51 22.65 -3.19 0.65
N HIS A 52 22.32 -3.80 1.78
CA HIS A 52 22.13 -5.25 1.87
C HIS A 52 20.91 -5.72 1.06
N MET A 53 19.81 -4.95 1.02
CA MET A 53 18.64 -5.27 0.20
C MET A 53 18.95 -5.17 -1.29
N ARG A 54 19.71 -4.16 -1.71
CA ARG A 54 20.15 -4.02 -3.11
C ARG A 54 21.03 -5.18 -3.55
N ASN A 55 21.99 -5.59 -2.70
CA ASN A 55 22.84 -6.75 -2.97
C ASN A 55 22.00 -8.03 -3.11
N LEU A 56 21.06 -8.25 -2.18
CA LEU A 56 20.16 -9.40 -2.23
C LEU A 56 19.29 -9.38 -3.49
N ALA A 57 18.79 -8.22 -3.91
CA ALA A 57 18.03 -8.11 -5.16
C ALA A 57 18.86 -8.55 -6.37
N VAL A 58 20.13 -8.13 -6.46
CA VAL A 58 21.03 -8.54 -7.54
C VAL A 58 21.28 -10.05 -7.51
N GLU A 59 21.49 -10.64 -6.32
CA GLU A 59 21.66 -12.08 -6.16
C GLU A 59 20.42 -12.87 -6.62
N LEU A 60 19.24 -12.49 -6.13
CA LEU A 60 17.97 -13.16 -6.46
C LEU A 60 17.57 -12.96 -7.92
N TYR A 61 17.88 -11.81 -8.53
CA TYR A 61 17.62 -11.55 -9.95
C TYR A 61 18.50 -12.43 -10.85
N ASN A 62 19.75 -12.69 -10.46
CA ASN A 62 20.66 -13.57 -11.19
C ASN A 62 20.41 -15.07 -10.91
N THR A 63 19.42 -15.41 -10.09
CA THR A 63 19.12 -16.81 -9.75
C THR A 63 18.26 -17.46 -10.83
N GLU A 64 18.79 -18.54 -11.43
CA GLU A 64 18.06 -19.33 -12.42
C GLU A 64 17.25 -20.47 -11.77
N CYS A 65 15.98 -20.56 -12.18
CA CYS A 65 15.02 -21.59 -11.79
C CYS A 65 14.50 -22.34 -13.02
N ARG A 66 14.34 -23.67 -12.91
CA ARG A 66 13.81 -24.51 -13.99
C ARG A 66 12.30 -24.37 -14.08
N THR A 67 11.76 -24.08 -15.26
CA THR A 67 10.33 -23.82 -15.48
C THR A 67 9.42 -24.87 -14.83
N ASN A 68 9.62 -26.15 -15.14
CA ASN A 68 8.79 -27.26 -14.65
C ASN A 68 8.98 -27.63 -13.17
N GLU A 69 9.92 -27.00 -12.47
CA GLU A 69 10.17 -27.16 -11.03
C GLU A 69 9.87 -25.85 -10.26
N THR A 70 9.29 -24.85 -10.93
CA THR A 70 9.11 -23.50 -10.38
C THR A 70 7.64 -23.20 -10.11
N VAL A 71 7.37 -22.59 -8.95
CA VAL A 71 6.11 -21.89 -8.65
C VAL A 71 6.30 -20.41 -8.96
N VAL A 72 5.48 -19.85 -9.85
CA VAL A 72 5.54 -18.44 -10.21
C VAL A 72 4.45 -17.68 -9.48
N ILE A 73 4.84 -16.62 -8.78
CA ILE A 73 3.90 -15.68 -8.17
C ILE A 73 3.92 -14.38 -8.97
N CYS A 74 2.78 -14.03 -9.56
CA CYS A 74 2.51 -12.75 -10.21
C CYS A 74 1.86 -11.81 -9.20
N HIS A 75 2.68 -10.95 -8.59
CA HIS A 75 2.24 -10.05 -7.53
C HIS A 75 2.05 -8.63 -8.05
N SER A 76 0.81 -8.31 -8.42
CA SER A 76 0.42 -7.03 -9.03
C SER A 76 -1.10 -6.97 -9.17
N GLU A 77 -1.62 -5.90 -9.78
CA GLU A 77 -2.99 -5.93 -10.28
C GLU A 77 -3.13 -6.92 -11.47
N PRO A 78 -4.31 -7.52 -11.70
CA PRO A 78 -4.50 -8.52 -12.73
C PRO A 78 -4.27 -8.00 -14.15
N GLY A 79 -4.45 -6.70 -14.39
CA GLY A 79 -4.16 -6.09 -15.69
C GLY A 79 -2.72 -6.29 -16.16
N ALA A 80 -1.76 -6.45 -15.24
CA ALA A 80 -0.36 -6.72 -15.57
C ALA A 80 -0.11 -8.18 -16.00
N TRP A 81 -1.00 -9.11 -15.67
CA TRP A 81 -0.75 -10.53 -15.92
C TRP A 81 -0.93 -10.88 -17.39
N TYR A 82 -0.14 -11.85 -17.87
CA TYR A 82 -0.08 -12.21 -19.27
C TYR A 82 -1.45 -12.69 -19.80
N PRO A 83 -1.90 -12.21 -20.97
CA PRO A 83 -1.35 -11.08 -21.73
C PRO A 83 -1.67 -9.74 -21.04
N PRO A 84 -0.64 -8.89 -20.82
CA PRO A 84 -0.81 -7.66 -20.05
C PRO A 84 -1.65 -6.64 -20.81
N LEU A 85 -2.35 -5.77 -20.08
CA LEU A 85 -3.16 -4.66 -20.61
C LEU A 85 -2.34 -3.38 -20.85
N PHE A 86 -1.07 -3.37 -20.45
CA PHE A 86 -0.13 -2.26 -20.56
C PHE A 86 1.31 -2.77 -20.57
N ASP A 87 2.27 -1.90 -20.86
CA ASP A 87 3.68 -2.27 -20.97
C ASP A 87 4.27 -2.74 -19.63
N THR A 88 4.57 -4.04 -19.54
CA THR A 88 5.24 -4.67 -18.40
C THR A 88 5.86 -6.00 -18.81
N LEU A 89 6.80 -6.51 -18.03
CA LEU A 89 7.35 -7.85 -18.24
C LEU A 89 6.25 -8.90 -18.02
N PRO A 90 6.08 -9.88 -18.91
CA PRO A 90 5.00 -10.85 -18.82
C PRO A 90 5.14 -11.71 -17.56
N CYS A 91 4.08 -11.76 -16.77
CA CYS A 91 3.95 -12.73 -15.68
C CYS A 91 2.67 -13.55 -15.87
N PRO A 92 2.75 -14.89 -15.90
CA PRO A 92 3.98 -15.71 -15.88
C PRO A 92 4.83 -15.51 -17.16
N PRO A 93 6.15 -15.83 -17.12
CA PRO A 93 7.02 -15.75 -18.31
C PRO A 93 6.52 -16.66 -19.45
N THR A 94 6.46 -16.17 -20.68
CA THR A 94 5.86 -16.90 -21.82
C THR A 94 6.58 -18.20 -22.21
N PRO A 95 5.86 -19.29 -22.56
CA PRO A 95 4.40 -19.39 -22.80
C PRO A 95 3.60 -19.83 -21.54
N GLY A 96 3.95 -19.22 -20.40
CA GLY A 96 3.80 -19.68 -19.03
C GLY A 96 2.46 -19.91 -18.36
N TYR A 97 1.39 -20.33 -19.02
CA TYR A 97 0.32 -21.03 -18.29
C TYR A 97 0.41 -22.54 -18.57
N GLY A 98 0.59 -23.34 -17.52
CA GLY A 98 0.69 -24.81 -17.61
C GLY A 98 2.12 -25.38 -17.67
N ASP A 99 3.14 -24.55 -17.91
CA ASP A 99 4.55 -24.99 -17.94
C ASP A 99 5.21 -25.02 -16.56
N PHE A 100 4.71 -24.19 -15.65
CA PHE A 100 5.19 -24.07 -14.27
C PHE A 100 4.47 -25.07 -13.36
N MET A 101 5.06 -25.41 -12.22
CA MET A 101 4.40 -26.27 -11.23
C MET A 101 3.11 -25.66 -10.71
N ALA A 102 3.10 -24.34 -10.56
CA ALA A 102 1.91 -23.54 -10.28
C ALA A 102 2.16 -22.08 -10.67
N VAL A 103 1.11 -21.41 -11.13
CA VAL A 103 1.06 -19.97 -11.37
C VAL A 103 0.03 -19.34 -10.45
N ILE A 104 0.49 -18.39 -9.65
CA ILE A 104 -0.29 -17.79 -8.57
C ILE A 104 -0.41 -16.30 -8.80
N GLY A 105 -1.63 -15.78 -8.88
CA GLY A 105 -1.87 -14.34 -8.88
C GLY A 105 -2.03 -13.81 -7.46
N ARG A 106 -1.10 -13.00 -6.96
CA ARG A 106 -1.25 -12.29 -5.67
C ARG A 106 -1.76 -10.88 -5.96
N THR A 107 -2.96 -10.56 -5.50
CA THR A 107 -3.60 -9.28 -5.81
C THR A 107 -4.63 -8.85 -4.77
N MET A 108 -5.12 -7.62 -4.90
CA MET A 108 -6.17 -7.02 -4.08
C MET A 108 -6.86 -5.88 -4.84
N PHE A 109 -8.12 -5.62 -4.49
CA PHE A 109 -8.90 -4.48 -4.96
C PHE A 109 -9.64 -3.87 -3.79
N GLU A 110 -9.53 -2.56 -3.64
CA GLU A 110 -10.23 -1.77 -2.61
C GLU A 110 -11.64 -1.36 -3.10
N THR A 111 -12.29 -2.22 -3.89
CA THR A 111 -13.63 -2.02 -4.48
C THR A 111 -14.52 -3.22 -4.18
N ASP A 112 -15.84 -3.04 -4.25
CA ASP A 112 -16.84 -4.10 -3.97
C ASP A 112 -16.94 -5.15 -5.09
N ARG A 113 -16.28 -4.91 -6.25
CA ARG A 113 -16.27 -5.78 -7.43
C ARG A 113 -14.91 -5.79 -8.12
N VAL A 114 -14.69 -6.86 -8.88
CA VAL A 114 -13.59 -7.03 -9.83
C VAL A 114 -14.15 -6.97 -11.25
N SER A 115 -13.46 -6.30 -12.17
CA SER A 115 -13.94 -6.18 -13.56
C SER A 115 -14.01 -7.56 -14.25
N PRO A 116 -14.93 -7.78 -15.21
CA PRO A 116 -15.01 -9.05 -15.93
C PRO A 116 -13.68 -9.45 -16.60
N GLU A 117 -12.91 -8.47 -17.04
CA GLU A 117 -11.62 -8.69 -17.70
C GLU A 117 -10.51 -9.11 -16.72
N HIS A 118 -10.55 -8.61 -15.48
CA HIS A 118 -9.69 -9.07 -14.39
C HIS A 118 -10.12 -10.45 -13.86
N VAL A 119 -11.42 -10.74 -13.81
CA VAL A 119 -11.96 -12.07 -13.44
C VAL A 119 -11.45 -13.15 -14.40
N LYS A 120 -11.49 -12.89 -15.71
CA LYS A 120 -10.94 -13.83 -16.72
C LYS A 120 -9.46 -14.14 -16.47
N ARG A 121 -8.65 -13.13 -16.11
CA ARG A 121 -7.22 -13.31 -15.80
C ARG A 121 -7.01 -14.07 -14.50
N CYS A 122 -7.76 -13.76 -13.46
CA CYS A 122 -7.77 -14.51 -12.21
C CYS A 122 -8.06 -16.00 -12.44
N ASN A 123 -9.06 -16.32 -13.27
CA ASN A 123 -9.42 -17.70 -13.58
C ASN A 123 -8.42 -18.45 -14.47
N ARG A 124 -7.42 -17.78 -15.06
CA ARG A 124 -6.30 -18.43 -15.75
C ARG A 124 -5.18 -18.88 -14.82
N MET A 125 -5.10 -18.31 -13.62
CA MET A 125 -4.14 -18.74 -12.59
C MET A 125 -4.54 -20.09 -12.01
N ASP A 126 -3.59 -20.82 -11.44
CA ASP A 126 -3.89 -22.01 -10.63
C ASP A 126 -4.49 -21.58 -9.29
N PHE A 127 -3.93 -20.53 -8.68
CA PHE A 127 -4.44 -19.93 -7.44
C PHE A 127 -4.45 -18.40 -7.51
N VAL A 128 -5.37 -17.80 -6.76
CA VAL A 128 -5.48 -16.35 -6.59
C VAL A 128 -5.39 -16.04 -5.10
N TRP A 129 -4.31 -15.39 -4.71
CA TRP A 129 -4.03 -15.02 -3.32
C TRP A 129 -4.52 -13.61 -3.02
N VAL A 130 -5.44 -13.51 -2.06
CA VAL A 130 -6.06 -12.26 -1.62
C VAL A 130 -5.87 -12.04 -0.11
N PRO A 131 -5.83 -10.79 0.39
CA PRO A 131 -5.34 -10.56 1.74
C PRO A 131 -6.37 -10.69 2.86
N THR A 132 -7.67 -10.60 2.56
CA THR A 132 -8.72 -10.52 3.59
C THR A 132 -9.98 -11.26 3.17
N ASP A 133 -10.86 -11.55 4.14
CA ASP A 133 -12.16 -12.16 3.89
C ASP A 133 -13.07 -11.27 3.01
N PHE A 134 -12.93 -9.95 3.11
CA PHE A 134 -13.57 -9.02 2.18
C PHE A 134 -13.19 -9.36 0.74
N HIS A 135 -11.89 -9.46 0.44
CA HIS A 135 -11.42 -9.78 -0.90
C HIS A 135 -11.83 -11.18 -1.35
N VAL A 136 -11.78 -12.19 -0.47
CA VAL A 136 -12.29 -13.54 -0.79
C VAL A 136 -13.74 -13.45 -1.27
N SER A 137 -14.58 -12.76 -0.50
CA SER A 137 -16.00 -12.62 -0.82
C SER A 137 -16.23 -11.81 -2.11
N THR A 138 -15.47 -10.73 -2.32
CA THR A 138 -15.59 -9.85 -3.48
C THR A 138 -15.16 -10.53 -4.76
N PHE A 139 -14.06 -11.28 -4.75
CA PHE A 139 -13.55 -11.98 -5.92
C PHE A 139 -14.50 -13.10 -6.33
N ILE A 140 -14.97 -13.91 -5.37
CA ILE A 140 -15.95 -14.97 -5.62
C ILE A 140 -17.26 -14.40 -6.19
N ARG A 141 -17.83 -13.36 -5.56
CA ARG A 141 -19.06 -12.71 -6.06
C ARG A 141 -18.88 -12.07 -7.44
N SER A 142 -17.66 -11.70 -7.81
CA SER A 142 -17.34 -11.16 -9.14
C SER A 142 -17.16 -12.24 -10.21
N GLY A 143 -17.09 -13.53 -9.83
CA GLY A 143 -16.99 -14.66 -10.74
C GLY A 143 -15.63 -15.35 -10.80
N VAL A 144 -14.73 -15.09 -9.85
CA VAL A 144 -13.51 -15.88 -9.68
C VAL A 144 -13.88 -17.24 -9.05
N ASP A 145 -13.33 -18.32 -9.59
CA ASP A 145 -13.59 -19.68 -9.11
C ASP A 145 -13.22 -19.80 -7.61
N PRO A 146 -14.18 -20.13 -6.71
CA PRO A 146 -13.92 -20.30 -5.28
C PRO A 146 -12.80 -21.28 -4.97
N ALA A 147 -12.60 -22.33 -5.79
CA ALA A 147 -11.56 -23.32 -5.56
C ALA A 147 -10.13 -22.77 -5.73
N LYS A 148 -9.99 -21.62 -6.41
CA LYS A 148 -8.71 -20.97 -6.68
C LYS A 148 -8.36 -19.89 -5.65
N VAL A 149 -9.35 -19.35 -4.95
CA VAL A 149 -9.16 -18.19 -4.06
C VAL A 149 -8.61 -18.65 -2.71
N VAL A 150 -7.42 -18.16 -2.36
CA VAL A 150 -6.75 -18.45 -1.09
C VAL A 150 -6.50 -17.15 -0.33
N LYS A 151 -6.85 -17.13 0.96
CA LYS A 151 -6.55 -15.99 1.83
C LYS A 151 -5.10 -16.06 2.31
N ILE A 152 -4.27 -15.11 1.89
CA ILE A 152 -2.89 -14.92 2.35
C ILE A 152 -2.75 -13.48 2.83
N VAL A 153 -2.70 -13.30 4.16
CA VAL A 153 -2.68 -11.98 4.80
C VAL A 153 -1.44 -11.19 4.40
N GLN A 154 -1.61 -9.89 4.17
CA GLN A 154 -0.52 -8.99 3.84
C GLN A 154 0.47 -8.85 5.01
N PRO A 155 1.78 -9.11 4.80
CA PRO A 155 2.81 -8.93 5.81
C PRO A 155 3.21 -7.45 5.97
N VAL A 156 3.81 -7.15 7.12
CA VAL A 156 4.51 -5.91 7.41
C VAL A 156 5.87 -6.27 7.99
N HIS A 157 6.92 -5.55 7.61
CA HIS A 157 8.28 -5.78 8.12
C HIS A 157 8.44 -5.23 9.55
N VAL A 158 8.10 -6.04 10.55
CA VAL A 158 8.04 -5.62 11.96
C VAL A 158 9.35 -5.04 12.51
N GLY A 159 10.52 -5.56 12.09
CA GLY A 159 11.81 -5.02 12.55
C GLY A 159 12.16 -3.65 11.96
N PHE A 160 11.56 -3.30 10.81
CA PHE A 160 11.77 -2.00 10.16
C PHE A 160 10.91 -0.94 10.84
N PHE A 161 9.70 -1.32 11.26
CA PHE A 161 8.77 -0.47 12.00
C PHE A 161 8.90 -0.61 13.51
N ASP A 162 10.02 -1.17 14.01
CA ASP A 162 10.27 -1.25 15.44
C ASP A 162 10.53 0.17 15.98
N PRO A 163 9.74 0.65 16.95
CA PRO A 163 9.90 2.00 17.49
C PRO A 163 11.28 2.24 18.13
N VAL A 164 12.00 1.19 18.55
CA VAL A 164 13.36 1.30 19.10
C VAL A 164 14.36 1.73 18.03
N ASN A 165 14.07 1.46 16.75
CA ASN A 165 14.93 1.79 15.62
C ASN A 165 14.55 3.13 14.95
N CYS A 166 13.62 3.89 15.54
CA CYS A 166 13.07 5.11 14.95
C CYS A 166 13.21 6.30 15.90
N ASP A 167 13.65 7.44 15.37
CA ASP A 167 13.62 8.70 16.11
C ASP A 167 12.23 9.35 16.03
N PRO A 168 11.63 9.78 17.15
CA PRO A 168 10.36 10.51 17.13
C PRO A 168 10.47 11.82 16.35
N ILE A 169 9.50 12.08 15.48
CA ILE A 169 9.40 13.34 14.76
C ILE A 169 8.62 14.34 15.61
N ASP A 170 9.20 15.52 15.82
CA ASP A 170 8.48 16.66 16.41
C ASP A 170 7.51 17.27 15.38
N LEU A 171 6.26 16.80 15.42
CA LEU A 171 5.21 17.26 14.51
C LEU A 171 4.91 18.76 14.64
N ALA A 172 5.07 19.34 15.83
CA ALA A 172 4.84 20.77 16.06
C ALA A 172 5.89 21.63 15.32
N SER A 173 7.11 21.12 15.15
CA SER A 173 8.18 21.81 14.42
C SER A 173 8.01 21.84 12.90
N ILE A 174 7.25 20.89 12.33
CA ILE A 174 7.09 20.72 10.88
C ILE A 174 5.67 21.03 10.37
N GLY A 175 4.67 20.92 11.25
CA GLY A 175 3.28 21.16 10.93
C GLY A 175 3.02 22.63 10.57
N LYS A 176 2.11 22.85 9.63
CA LYS A 176 1.63 24.18 9.29
C LYS A 176 0.16 24.27 9.71
N PRO A 177 -0.22 25.23 10.57
CA PRO A 177 -1.60 25.37 10.97
C PRO A 177 -2.46 25.73 9.76
N VAL A 178 -3.61 25.07 9.64
CA VAL A 178 -4.62 25.33 8.60
C VAL A 178 -5.88 25.90 9.24
N LEU A 179 -6.34 25.28 10.32
CA LEU A 179 -7.46 25.71 11.16
C LEU A 179 -7.00 25.82 12.61
N GLY A 180 -7.77 26.54 13.42
CA GLY A 180 -7.46 26.75 14.83
C GLY A 180 -6.24 27.66 15.07
N LEU A 181 -6.07 28.08 16.32
CA LEU A 181 -4.88 28.79 16.78
C LEU A 181 -4.09 27.82 17.66
N SER A 182 -2.86 27.46 17.25
CA SER A 182 -1.96 26.78 18.17
C SER A 182 -1.40 27.81 19.15
N ASN A 183 -1.94 27.83 20.38
CA ASN A 183 -1.25 28.48 21.48
C ASN A 183 -0.06 27.59 21.86
N MET A 184 1.07 27.75 21.16
CA MET A 184 2.36 27.07 21.42
C MET A 184 2.96 27.38 22.82
N ASN A 185 2.19 27.99 23.74
CA ASN A 185 2.56 28.13 25.16
C ASN A 185 2.18 26.85 25.90
N THR A 186 3.10 25.91 25.80
CA THR A 186 3.18 24.55 26.34
C THR A 186 3.09 24.50 27.87
N SER A 187 1.89 24.23 28.40
CA SER A 187 1.75 23.67 29.76
C SER A 187 0.76 22.50 29.85
N SER A 188 -0.16 22.35 28.90
CA SER A 188 -1.01 21.16 28.75
C SER A 188 -0.46 20.24 27.66
N LYS A 189 -0.37 18.94 27.96
CA LYS A 189 -0.11 17.91 26.93
C LYS A 189 -1.36 17.80 26.06
N GLU A 190 -1.25 18.17 24.78
CA GLU A 190 -2.33 17.98 23.82
C GLU A 190 -2.42 16.50 23.40
N PHE A 191 -3.64 16.01 23.15
CA PHE A 191 -3.82 14.70 22.54
C PHE A 191 -3.69 14.83 21.01
N VAL A 192 -2.81 14.02 20.41
CA VAL A 192 -2.48 14.11 18.99
C VAL A 192 -3.24 13.04 18.20
N PHE A 193 -4.07 13.48 17.26
CA PHE A 193 -4.57 12.66 16.17
C PHE A 193 -3.62 12.79 14.97
N LEU A 194 -3.13 11.66 14.45
CA LEU A 194 -2.31 11.62 13.23
C LEU A 194 -3.03 10.77 12.18
N SER A 195 -3.27 11.36 11.02
CA SER A 195 -3.81 10.66 9.86
C SER A 195 -2.85 10.73 8.68
N VAL A 196 -2.57 9.57 8.08
CA VAL A 196 -1.61 9.42 6.98
C VAL A 196 -2.31 8.84 5.76
N PHE A 197 -2.47 9.62 4.69
CA PHE A 197 -3.17 9.17 3.48
C PHE A 197 -2.81 9.98 2.23
N LYS A 198 -3.01 9.39 1.05
CA LYS A 198 -2.98 10.14 -0.21
C LYS A 198 -4.24 11.02 -0.31
N TRP A 199 -4.11 12.25 -0.79
CA TRP A 199 -5.22 13.20 -0.92
C TRP A 199 -6.19 12.78 -2.04
N GLU A 200 -7.12 11.88 -1.70
CA GLU A 200 -8.08 11.26 -2.60
C GLU A 200 -9.41 11.06 -1.87
N TYR A 201 -10.53 11.30 -2.55
CA TYR A 201 -11.86 11.26 -1.95
C TYR A 201 -12.15 9.94 -1.20
N ARG A 202 -11.78 8.80 -1.78
CA ARG A 202 -11.97 7.47 -1.16
C ARG A 202 -11.18 7.25 0.15
N LYS A 203 -10.25 8.16 0.50
CA LYS A 203 -9.55 8.15 1.79
C LYS A 203 -10.34 8.85 2.90
N GLY A 204 -11.50 9.44 2.57
CA GLY A 204 -12.46 9.97 3.54
C GLY A 204 -11.93 11.16 4.33
N TRP A 205 -11.08 11.99 3.72
CA TRP A 205 -10.50 13.16 4.39
C TRP A 205 -11.58 14.18 4.77
N ASP A 206 -12.64 14.29 3.98
CA ASP A 206 -13.82 15.12 4.22
C ASP A 206 -14.62 14.59 5.42
N VAL A 207 -14.86 13.28 5.48
CA VAL A 207 -15.56 12.63 6.60
C VAL A 207 -14.76 12.78 7.90
N LEU A 208 -13.44 12.60 7.84
CA LEU A 208 -12.54 12.79 8.97
C LEU A 208 -12.60 14.24 9.50
N LEU A 209 -12.45 15.22 8.60
CA LEU A 209 -12.47 16.64 9.00
C LEU A 209 -13.82 17.03 9.58
N LYS A 210 -14.91 16.61 8.97
CA LYS A 210 -16.25 16.87 9.48
C LYS A 210 -16.41 16.34 10.89
N ALA A 211 -16.12 15.05 11.12
CA ALA A 211 -16.26 14.44 12.43
C ALA A 211 -15.35 15.09 13.49
N TYR A 212 -14.12 15.45 13.12
CA TYR A 212 -13.19 16.12 14.03
C TYR A 212 -13.68 17.51 14.44
N LEU A 213 -14.16 18.31 13.48
CA LEU A 213 -14.62 19.67 13.73
C LEU A 213 -16.00 19.71 14.42
N GLU A 214 -16.85 18.70 14.23
CA GLU A 214 -18.12 18.56 14.95
C GLU A 214 -17.92 18.14 16.42
N GLU A 215 -16.91 17.31 16.69
CA GLU A 215 -16.67 16.76 18.04
C GLU A 215 -15.82 17.68 18.92
N PHE A 216 -14.80 18.35 18.36
CA PHE A 216 -13.76 19.03 19.15
C PHE A 216 -13.71 20.54 18.91
N SER A 217 -13.49 21.28 19.99
CA SER A 217 -13.17 22.70 20.01
C SER A 217 -11.77 22.97 20.56
N LYS A 218 -11.36 24.24 20.54
CA LYS A 218 -10.07 24.67 21.10
C LYS A 218 -9.88 24.26 22.58
N ALA A 219 -10.95 24.21 23.38
CA ALA A 219 -10.90 23.89 24.79
C ALA A 219 -10.53 22.43 25.09
N ASP A 220 -10.70 21.52 24.13
CA ASP A 220 -10.46 20.08 24.35
C ASP A 220 -8.98 19.70 24.42
N GLY A 221 -8.08 20.59 23.99
CA GLY A 221 -6.64 20.34 24.02
C GLY A 221 -6.23 19.17 23.11
N VAL A 222 -6.79 19.12 21.90
CA VAL A 222 -6.49 18.12 20.88
C VAL A 222 -5.95 18.78 19.61
N VAL A 223 -5.21 18.03 18.80
CA VAL A 223 -4.69 18.49 17.50
C VAL A 223 -4.74 17.39 16.45
N LEU A 224 -5.13 17.73 15.22
CA LEU A 224 -5.17 16.82 14.08
C LEU A 224 -4.06 17.13 13.06
N TYR A 225 -3.07 16.23 12.98
CA TYR A 225 -2.06 16.26 11.94
C TYR A 225 -2.45 15.41 10.73
N LEU A 226 -2.35 16.01 9.54
CA LEU A 226 -2.56 15.32 8.26
C LEU A 226 -1.23 15.21 7.50
N LEU A 227 -0.67 14.00 7.45
CA LEU A 227 0.45 13.69 6.57
C LEU A 227 -0.08 13.18 5.23
N THR A 228 -0.04 14.03 4.22
CA THR A 228 -0.66 13.74 2.92
C THR A 228 0.22 14.05 1.72
N ASN A 229 -0.10 13.40 0.59
CA ASN A 229 0.57 13.54 -0.69
C ASN A 229 -0.48 13.65 -1.81
N PRO A 230 -0.20 14.38 -2.90
CA PRO A 230 -1.17 14.58 -3.97
C PRO A 230 -1.52 13.28 -4.71
N TYR A 231 -2.77 13.18 -5.14
CA TYR A 231 -3.24 12.16 -6.09
C TYR A 231 -4.00 12.85 -7.22
N HIS A 232 -3.43 12.83 -8.43
CA HIS A 232 -3.94 13.51 -9.65
C HIS A 232 -4.44 14.95 -9.43
N SER A 233 -3.89 15.66 -8.44
CA SER A 233 -4.36 16.98 -8.03
C SER A 233 -3.20 17.82 -7.47
N GLY A 234 -3.43 19.12 -7.32
CA GLY A 234 -2.46 20.04 -6.73
C GLY A 234 -2.23 19.81 -5.23
N ARG A 235 -1.12 20.35 -4.72
CA ARG A 235 -0.69 20.26 -3.30
C ARG A 235 -1.32 21.30 -2.37
N ASP A 236 -2.32 22.02 -2.86
CA ASP A 236 -3.00 23.07 -2.11
C ASP A 236 -4.04 22.47 -1.13
N PHE A 237 -3.56 21.66 -0.19
CA PHE A 237 -4.43 20.97 0.76
C PHE A 237 -5.01 21.94 1.79
N GLY A 238 -4.24 22.96 2.21
CA GLY A 238 -4.70 23.97 3.17
C GLY A 238 -5.94 24.72 2.68
N ASN A 239 -5.89 25.27 1.46
CA ASN A 239 -7.06 25.99 0.93
C ASN A 239 -8.24 25.04 0.67
N LYS A 240 -7.99 23.78 0.25
CA LYS A 240 -9.06 22.80 0.11
C LYS A 240 -9.77 22.50 1.42
N ILE A 241 -9.05 22.47 2.54
CA ILE A 241 -9.62 22.30 3.88
C ILE A 241 -10.42 23.54 4.27
N VAL A 242 -9.87 24.74 4.06
CA VAL A 242 -10.59 26.00 4.36
C VAL A 242 -11.89 26.08 3.56
N ASN A 243 -11.82 25.86 2.24
CA ASN A 243 -13.00 25.85 1.38
C ASN A 243 -14.01 24.78 1.82
N PHE A 244 -13.56 23.59 2.20
CA PHE A 244 -14.45 22.55 2.72
C PHE A 244 -15.22 23.01 3.96
N VAL A 245 -14.56 23.71 4.88
CA VAL A 245 -15.22 24.25 6.09
C VAL A 245 -16.17 25.38 5.71
N GLU A 246 -15.76 26.31 4.85
CA GLU A 246 -16.59 27.43 4.39
C GLU A 246 -17.84 26.99 3.62
N ASP A 247 -17.73 25.91 2.84
CA ASP A 247 -18.82 25.32 2.05
C ASP A 247 -19.70 24.34 2.86
N SER A 248 -19.37 24.09 4.13
CA SER A 248 -20.09 23.16 5.00
C SER A 248 -21.05 23.86 5.95
N ASP A 249 -22.03 23.11 6.48
CA ASP A 249 -22.95 23.58 7.53
C ASP A 249 -22.33 23.51 8.94
N LEU A 250 -20.98 23.48 9.05
CA LEU A 250 -20.29 23.39 10.33
C LEU A 250 -20.38 24.71 11.10
N GLU A 251 -20.92 24.65 12.32
CA GLU A 251 -20.95 25.80 13.23
C GLU A 251 -19.64 25.93 13.99
N LYS A 252 -18.98 27.08 13.85
CA LYS A 252 -17.73 27.36 14.55
C LYS A 252 -17.97 27.51 16.06
N PRO A 253 -17.25 26.76 16.92
CA PRO A 253 -17.32 26.93 18.37
C PRO A 253 -16.94 28.34 18.82
N ASP A 254 -17.53 28.81 19.92
CA ASP A 254 -17.28 30.14 20.49
C ASP A 254 -15.79 30.35 20.86
N ASP A 255 -15.13 29.29 21.32
CA ASP A 255 -13.71 29.25 21.67
C ASP A 255 -12.80 28.96 20.46
N GLY A 256 -13.39 28.66 19.31
CA GLY A 256 -12.75 28.42 18.03
C GLY A 256 -12.47 26.94 17.72
N TRP A 257 -12.05 26.70 16.48
CA TRP A 257 -11.70 25.36 16.00
C TRP A 257 -10.51 24.77 16.77
N ALA A 258 -10.60 23.46 17.04
CA ALA A 258 -9.45 22.66 17.42
C ALA A 258 -8.39 22.70 16.29
N PRO A 259 -7.08 22.82 16.61
CA PRO A 259 -6.00 22.84 15.62
C PRO A 259 -5.85 21.56 14.79
#